data_AF-A0A7Y0ZCE1-F1
#
_entry.id   AF-A0A7Y0ZCE1-F1
#
_cell.length_a   1.000
_cell.length_b   1.000
_cell.length_c   1.000
_cell.angle_alpha   90.00
_cell.angle_beta   90.00
_cell.angle_gamma   90.00
#
_symmetry.space_group_name_H-M   'P 1'
#
loop_
_entity.id
_entity.type
_entity.pdbx_description
1 polymer ?
#
loop_
_entity_poly.entity_id
_entity_poly.type
_entity_poly.pdbx_seq_one_letter_code
_entity_poly.pdbx_strand_id
1 'polypeptide(L)'
;MKLRYILPVLLLGVAGNALASSDRRECKEELQKLKEAFSTDYTAQNHHGYRRAKASRDNEEYEKCASQARKARERIEREADL
;
A
#
# COMPACT_ATOMS: atom_id res chain seq x y z
N MET A 1 24.55 8.61 -40.25
CA MET A 1 23.66 7.73 -39.47
C MET A 1 23.99 7.88 -37.99
N LYS A 2 23.10 8.45 -37.16
CA LYS A 2 23.29 8.55 -35.69
C LYS A 2 22.03 8.91 -34.85
N LEU A 3 20.84 9.05 -35.45
CA LEU A 3 19.61 9.41 -34.73
C LEU A 3 18.61 8.25 -34.54
N ARG A 4 18.93 7.05 -35.03
CA ARG A 4 17.96 5.92 -35.08
C ARG A 4 17.72 5.23 -33.73
N TYR A 5 18.56 5.48 -32.72
CA TYR A 5 18.53 4.75 -31.45
C TYR A 5 17.95 5.53 -30.25
N ILE A 6 17.59 6.82 -30.43
CA ILE A 6 17.07 7.65 -29.32
C ILE A 6 15.57 7.42 -29.10
N LEU A 7 14.82 7.07 -30.15
CA LEU A 7 13.37 6.92 -30.08
C LEU A 7 12.84 5.79 -29.17
N PRO A 8 13.45 4.58 -29.08
CA PRO A 8 12.86 3.50 -28.29
C PRO A 8 13.05 3.66 -26.77
N VAL A 9 14.00 4.47 -26.30
CA VAL A 9 14.28 4.63 -24.85
C VAL A 9 13.21 5.48 -24.16
N LEU A 10 12.57 6.42 -24.88
CA LEU A 10 11.60 7.35 -24.31
C LEU A 10 10.23 6.72 -24.02
N LEU A 11 9.91 5.56 -24.61
CA LEU A 11 8.62 4.88 -24.46
C LEU A 11 8.52 4.02 -23.18
N LEU A 12 9.64 3.64 -22.55
CA LEU A 12 9.63 2.83 -21.32
C LEU A 12 9.35 3.65 -20.04
N GLY A 13 9.50 4.97 -20.07
CA GLY A 13 9.38 5.83 -18.87
C GLY A 13 7.95 6.06 -18.37
N VAL A 14 6.92 5.81 -19.20
CA VAL A 14 5.54 6.17 -18.86
C VAL A 14 4.83 5.07 -18.05
N ALA A 15 5.24 3.80 -18.20
CA ALA A 15 4.56 2.66 -17.56
C ALA A 15 4.68 2.64 -16.03
N GLY A 16 5.72 3.23 -15.45
CA GLY A 16 5.92 3.28 -13.99
C GLY A 16 4.90 4.17 -13.25
N ASN A 17 4.37 5.21 -13.92
CA ASN A 17 3.47 6.17 -13.29
C ASN A 17 2.06 5.58 -13.06
N ALA A 18 1.59 4.73 -13.96
CA ALA A 18 0.29 4.07 -13.83
C ALA A 18 0.29 3.08 -12.65
N LEU A 19 1.36 2.28 -12.52
CA LEU A 19 1.55 1.33 -11.41
C LEU A 19 1.62 2.04 -10.05
N ALA A 20 2.45 3.07 -9.94
CA ALA A 20 2.55 3.84 -8.71
C ALA A 20 1.21 4.49 -8.30
N SER A 21 0.39 4.90 -9.27
CA SER A 21 -0.93 5.48 -9.01
C SER A 21 -1.97 4.46 -8.52
N SER A 22 -1.97 3.25 -9.09
CA SER A 22 -2.85 2.16 -8.64
C SER A 22 -2.49 1.70 -7.24
N ASP A 23 -1.20 1.49 -6.98
CA ASP A 23 -0.70 0.98 -5.71
C ASP A 23 -0.97 1.99 -4.59
N ARG A 24 -0.81 3.30 -4.90
CA ARG A 24 -1.12 4.38 -3.96
C ARG A 24 -2.60 4.39 -3.55
N ARG A 25 -3.51 4.17 -4.50
CA ARG A 25 -4.94 4.07 -4.22
C ARG A 25 -5.26 2.85 -3.37
N GLU A 26 -4.71 1.69 -3.74
CA GLU A 26 -4.91 0.43 -3.01
C GLU A 26 -4.40 0.54 -1.56
N CYS A 27 -3.20 1.09 -1.35
CA CYS A 27 -2.67 1.37 -0.02
C CYS A 27 -3.60 2.27 0.81
N LYS A 28 -4.18 3.31 0.20
CA LYS A 28 -5.12 4.20 0.90
C LYS A 28 -6.39 3.46 1.31
N GLU A 29 -6.96 2.66 0.41
CA GLU A 29 -8.17 1.87 0.68
C GLU A 29 -7.93 0.84 1.78
N GLU A 30 -6.82 0.10 1.73
CA GLU A 30 -6.51 -0.90 2.75
C GLU A 30 -6.17 -0.28 4.12
N LEU A 31 -5.49 0.87 4.15
CA LEU A 31 -5.29 1.62 5.40
C LEU A 31 -6.60 2.10 6.01
N GLN A 32 -7.56 2.50 5.17
CA GLN A 32 -8.89 2.92 5.64
C GLN A 32 -9.64 1.72 6.24
N LYS A 33 -9.73 0.60 5.51
CA LYS A 33 -10.38 -0.63 6.01
C LYS A 33 -9.73 -1.13 7.30
N LEU A 34 -8.40 -1.10 7.39
CA LEU A 34 -7.68 -1.45 8.62
C LEU A 34 -8.09 -0.53 9.78
N LYS A 35 -8.13 0.79 9.54
CA LYS A 35 -8.53 1.76 10.56
C LYS A 35 -9.96 1.52 11.04
N GLU A 36 -10.87 1.27 10.12
CA GLU A 36 -12.26 0.95 10.43
C GLU A 36 -12.36 -0.34 11.26
N ALA A 37 -11.61 -1.39 10.90
CA ALA A 37 -11.62 -2.67 11.61
C ALA A 37 -11.21 -2.60 13.08
N PHE A 38 -10.17 -1.82 13.44
CA PHE A 38 -9.80 -1.65 14.87
C PHE A 38 -10.46 -0.43 15.52
N SER A 39 -11.19 0.41 14.79
CA SER A 39 -11.84 1.58 15.41
C SER A 39 -12.86 1.18 16.47
N THR A 40 -13.43 -0.02 16.34
CA THR A 40 -14.34 -0.65 17.30
C THR A 40 -13.62 -1.41 18.41
N ASP A 41 -12.38 -1.86 18.17
CA ASP A 41 -11.56 -2.61 19.13
C ASP A 41 -10.10 -2.12 19.15
N TYR A 42 -9.87 -1.11 19.99
CA TYR A 42 -8.59 -0.42 20.08
C TYR A 42 -7.60 -1.21 20.93
N THR A 43 -6.55 -1.73 20.30
CA THR A 43 -5.41 -2.36 20.98
C THR A 43 -4.09 -1.73 20.56
N ALA A 44 -3.08 -1.81 21.44
CA ALA A 44 -1.72 -1.35 21.12
C ALA A 44 -1.14 -2.08 19.89
N GLN A 45 -1.50 -3.35 19.70
CA GLN A 45 -1.06 -4.18 18.58
C GLN A 45 -1.70 -3.72 17.26
N ASN A 46 -3.01 -3.43 17.27
CA ASN A 46 -3.75 -2.92 16.11
C ASN A 46 -3.18 -1.58 15.65
N HIS A 47 -2.94 -0.68 16.61
CA HIS A 47 -2.33 0.63 16.33
C HIS A 47 -0.89 0.51 15.81
N HIS A 48 -0.10 -0.43 16.33
CA HIS A 48 1.24 -0.70 15.81
C HIS A 48 1.19 -1.23 14.36
N GLY A 49 0.25 -2.13 14.04
CA GLY A 49 0.01 -2.59 12.67
C GLY A 49 -0.32 -1.45 11.71
N TYR A 50 -1.21 -0.55 12.13
CA TYR A 50 -1.57 0.65 11.36
C TYR A 50 -0.38 1.58 11.14
N ARG A 51 0.39 1.89 12.20
CA ARG A 51 1.59 2.74 12.09
C ARG A 51 2.63 2.17 11.15
N ARG A 52 2.83 0.85 11.18
CA ARG A 52 3.77 0.15 10.29
C ARG A 52 3.36 0.31 8.82
N ALA A 53 2.10 0.02 8.49
CA ALA A 53 1.59 0.18 7.13
C ALA A 53 1.66 1.65 6.65
N LYS A 54 1.34 2.60 7.54
CA LYS A 54 1.46 4.03 7.27
C LYS A 54 2.92 4.44 6.99
N ALA A 55 3.88 3.91 7.73
CA ALA A 55 5.30 4.20 7.50
C ALA A 55 5.76 3.73 6.10
N SER A 56 5.31 2.56 5.63
CA SER A 56 5.59 2.13 4.26
C SER A 56 4.98 3.05 3.20
N ARG A 57 3.75 3.54 3.41
CA ARG A 57 3.16 4.57 2.54
C ARG A 57 3.98 5.86 2.51
N ASP A 58 4.43 6.31 3.68
CA ASP A 58 5.20 7.55 3.82
C ASP A 58 6.60 7.43 3.15
N ASN A 59 7.09 6.20 2.96
CA ASN A 59 8.28 5.86 2.16
C ASN A 59 7.96 5.52 0.68
N GLU A 60 6.74 5.77 0.21
CA GLU A 60 6.28 5.44 -1.15
C GLU A 60 6.31 3.93 -1.51
N GLU A 61 6.43 3.06 -0.50
CA GLU A 61 6.35 1.60 -0.64
C GLU A 61 4.87 1.14 -0.68
N TYR A 62 4.11 1.58 -1.69
CA TYR A 62 2.65 1.45 -1.70
C TYR A 62 2.15 -0.01 -1.71
N GLU A 63 2.78 -0.91 -2.47
CA GLU A 63 2.44 -2.35 -2.47
C GLU A 63 2.63 -2.97 -1.07
N LYS A 64 3.75 -2.62 -0.42
CA LYS A 64 4.09 -3.07 0.94
C LYS A 64 3.11 -2.51 1.96
N CYS A 65 2.69 -1.25 1.82
CA CYS A 65 1.62 -0.66 2.62
C CYS A 65 0.32 -1.48 2.50
N ALA A 66 -0.14 -1.76 1.28
CA ALA A 66 -1.37 -2.52 1.04
C ALA A 66 -1.29 -3.94 1.64
N SER A 67 -0.17 -4.64 1.44
CA SER A 67 0.08 -5.97 1.99
C SER A 67 0.11 -5.98 3.53
N GLN A 68 0.78 -5.00 4.15
CA GLN A 68 0.82 -4.87 5.60
C GLN A 68 -0.55 -4.52 6.19
N ALA A 69 -1.29 -3.64 5.54
CA ALA A 69 -2.61 -3.22 5.98
C ALA A 69 -3.62 -4.38 5.93
N ARG A 70 -3.66 -5.14 4.82
CA ARG A 70 -4.46 -6.37 4.69
C ARG A 70 -4.17 -7.37 5.79
N LYS A 71 -2.89 -7.74 5.96
CA LYS A 71 -2.47 -8.73 6.97
C LYS A 71 -2.80 -8.29 8.40
N ALA A 72 -2.76 -6.98 8.67
CA ALA A 72 -3.16 -6.44 9.97
C ALA A 72 -4.68 -6.53 10.16
N ARG A 73 -5.47 -6.22 9.13
CA ARG A 73 -6.93 -6.34 9.17
C ARG A 73 -7.37 -7.78 9.39
N GLU A 74 -6.80 -8.71 8.62
CA GLU A 74 -7.09 -10.14 8.77
C GLU A 74 -6.73 -10.69 10.16
N ARG A 75 -5.75 -10.09 10.86
CA ARG A 75 -5.47 -10.46 12.26
C ARG A 75 -6.60 -10.03 13.18
N ILE A 76 -7.08 -8.79 13.03
CA ILE A 76 -8.21 -8.26 13.80
C ILE A 76 -9.47 -9.09 13.55
N GLU A 77 -9.77 -9.38 12.28
CA GLU A 77 -10.93 -10.20 11.90
C GLU A 77 -10.86 -11.59 12.54
N ARG A 78 -9.68 -12.24 12.54
CA ARG A 78 -9.49 -13.55 13.20
C ARG A 78 -9.56 -13.50 14.72
N GLU A 79 -9.10 -12.41 15.33
CA GLU A 79 -9.19 -12.21 16.79
C GLU A 79 -10.63 -11.96 17.23
N ALA A 80 -11.45 -11.34 16.39
CA ALA A 80 -12.88 -11.12 16.67
C ALA A 80 -13.74 -12.39 16.55
N ASP A 81 -13.30 -13.37 15.74
CA ASP A 81 -14.00 -14.66 15.57
C ASP A 81 -13.71 -15.68 16.69
N LEU A 82 -12.80 -15.38 17.63
CA LEU A 82 -12.41 -16.23 18.76
C LEU A 82 -13.15 -15.86 20.05
#